data_AF-A0A1J3F2Q4-F1
#
_entry.id   AF-A0A1J3F2Q4-F1
#
_cell.length_a   1.000
_cell.length_b   1.000
_cell.length_c   1.000
_cell.angle_alpha   90.00
_cell.angle_beta   90.00
_cell.angle_gamma   90.00
#
_symmetry.space_group_name_H-M   'P 1'
#
loop_
_entity.id
_entity.type
_entity.pdbx_description
1 polymer ?
#
loop_
_entity_poly.entity_id
_entity_poly.type
_entity_poly.pdbx_seq_one_letter_code
_entity_poly.pdbx_strand_id
1 'polypeptide(L)'
;SLVDPLILPLTFFDLVWLPDKPTNRVIFYKLTESSTDSFYSVILPKLEQSLSLVLTHFHPLSGHVKWDPQDPKPCIVVFPQDTVSLTVAEITDADFSRVSGKGLRHQTELHPLVSELPVFSSDSASAFALQITLFPKQGFCVGL
;
A
#
# COMPACT_ATOMS: atom_id res chain seq x y z
N SER A 1 -4.76 2.65 -30.32
CA SER A 1 -5.88 1.78 -29.92
C SER A 1 -6.17 2.10 -28.48
N LEU A 2 -7.38 2.58 -28.15
CA LEU A 2 -7.80 2.74 -26.75
C LEU A 2 -7.98 1.32 -26.20
N VAL A 3 -7.18 0.94 -25.22
CA VAL A 3 -7.34 -0.34 -24.52
C VAL A 3 -8.48 -0.15 -23.54
N ASP A 4 -9.52 -0.99 -23.64
CA ASP A 4 -10.67 -0.94 -22.75
C ASP A 4 -10.24 -1.24 -21.30
N PRO A 5 -10.84 -0.58 -20.31
CA PRO A 5 -10.52 -0.83 -18.91
C PRO A 5 -10.94 -2.24 -18.47
N LEU A 6 -10.18 -2.82 -17.55
CA LEU A 6 -10.61 -4.03 -16.85
C LEU A 6 -11.67 -3.63 -15.82
N ILE A 7 -12.82 -4.28 -15.87
CA ILE A 7 -13.91 -4.10 -14.90
C ILE A 7 -14.09 -5.43 -14.18
N LEU A 8 -13.90 -5.41 -12.85
CA LEU A 8 -14.10 -6.55 -11.98
C LEU A 8 -15.27 -6.26 -11.02
N PRO A 9 -16.48 -6.77 -11.30
CA PRO A 9 -17.64 -6.57 -10.43
C PRO A 9 -17.44 -7.25 -9.08
N LEU A 10 -17.74 -6.55 -7.98
CA LEU A 10 -17.67 -7.13 -6.64
C LEU A 10 -18.75 -8.22 -6.48
N THR A 11 -18.39 -9.25 -5.74
CA THR A 11 -19.27 -10.36 -5.34
C THR A 11 -19.86 -10.12 -3.96
N PHE A 12 -20.83 -10.93 -3.57
CA PHE A 12 -21.39 -10.90 -2.20
C PHE A 12 -20.31 -11.04 -1.12
N PHE A 13 -19.23 -11.78 -1.38
CA PHE A 13 -18.13 -11.94 -0.43
C PHE A 13 -17.29 -10.67 -0.24
N ASP A 14 -17.29 -9.77 -1.23
CA ASP A 14 -16.51 -8.54 -1.21
C ASP A 14 -17.30 -7.39 -0.56
N LEU A 15 -18.62 -7.38 -0.74
CA LEU A 15 -19.51 -6.29 -0.27
C LEU A 15 -19.47 -6.09 1.25
N VAL A 16 -19.16 -7.15 2.03
CA VAL A 16 -19.07 -7.05 3.49
C VAL A 16 -17.93 -6.13 3.94
N TRP A 17 -16.90 -5.95 3.11
CA TRP A 17 -15.71 -5.16 3.44
C TRP A 17 -15.79 -3.70 2.94
N LEU A 18 -16.77 -3.37 2.10
CA LEU A 18 -16.88 -2.04 1.50
C LEU A 18 -17.12 -0.92 2.54
N PRO A 19 -17.92 -1.12 3.61
CA PRO A 19 -18.10 -0.11 4.66
C PRO A 19 -16.93 -0.05 5.66
N ASP A 20 -16.03 -1.04 5.65
CA ASP A 20 -14.96 -1.15 6.63
C ASP A 20 -13.81 -0.18 6.32
N LYS A 21 -13.04 0.15 7.37
CA LYS A 21 -11.80 0.88 7.18
C LYS A 21 -10.78 0.01 6.43
N PRO A 22 -9.92 0.61 5.60
CA PRO A 22 -8.84 -0.12 4.93
C PRO A 22 -8.04 -0.98 5.90
N THR A 23 -7.71 -2.20 5.48
CA THR A 23 -6.88 -3.10 6.27
C THR A 23 -5.44 -2.67 6.18
N ASN A 24 -4.93 -2.11 7.27
CA ASN A 24 -3.54 -1.66 7.37
C ASN A 24 -2.65 -2.78 7.92
N ARG A 25 -1.52 -3.06 7.25
CA ARG A 25 -0.53 -4.04 7.70
C ARG A 25 0.88 -3.49 7.59
N VAL A 26 1.66 -3.58 8.67
CA VAL A 26 3.09 -3.22 8.67
C VAL A 26 3.96 -4.46 8.81
N ILE A 27 4.93 -4.60 7.91
CA ILE A 27 5.91 -5.70 7.92
C ILE A 27 7.30 -5.11 8.16
N PHE A 28 7.97 -5.55 9.22
CA PHE A 28 9.26 -5.02 9.65
C PHE A 28 10.43 -5.91 9.22
N TYR A 29 11.49 -5.30 8.70
CA TYR A 29 12.72 -5.95 8.28
C TYR A 29 13.89 -5.32 9.03
N LYS A 30 14.45 -6.06 10.00
CA LYS A 30 15.64 -5.62 10.73
C LYS A 30 16.84 -5.67 9.80
N LEU A 31 17.57 -4.56 9.69
CA LEU A 31 18.72 -4.44 8.81
C LEU A 31 19.75 -3.48 9.41
N THR A 32 20.68 -4.02 10.20
CA THR A 32 21.63 -3.22 10.99
C THR A 32 22.97 -2.97 10.30
N GLU A 33 23.30 -3.74 9.26
CA GLU A 33 24.60 -3.66 8.56
C GLU A 33 24.54 -2.84 7.26
N SER A 34 23.35 -2.32 6.91
CA SER A 34 23.11 -1.57 5.67
C SER A 34 23.24 -0.07 5.93
N SER A 35 23.94 0.64 5.06
CA SER A 35 23.92 2.11 5.05
C SER A 35 22.63 2.63 4.42
N THR A 36 22.24 3.85 4.79
CA THR A 36 21.16 4.59 4.11
C THR A 36 21.35 4.61 2.59
N ASP A 37 22.58 4.80 2.12
CA ASP A 37 22.89 4.78 0.68
C ASP A 37 22.59 3.42 0.04
N SER A 38 22.90 2.32 0.71
CA SER A 38 22.62 0.97 0.20
C SER A 38 21.13 0.66 0.16
N PHE A 39 20.32 1.25 1.06
CA PHE A 39 18.87 1.15 1.00
C PHE A 39 18.34 1.82 -0.28
N TYR A 40 18.72 3.08 -0.55
CA TYR A 40 18.22 3.81 -1.72
C TYR A 40 18.80 3.30 -3.05
N SER A 41 20.04 2.81 -3.07
CA SER A 41 20.68 2.34 -4.31
C SER A 41 20.40 0.88 -4.66
N VAL A 42 20.04 0.03 -3.69
CA VAL A 42 19.86 -1.41 -3.90
C VAL A 42 18.48 -1.90 -3.50
N ILE A 43 18.01 -1.58 -2.29
CA ILE A 43 16.79 -2.17 -1.74
C ILE A 43 15.56 -1.55 -2.38
N LEU A 44 15.46 -0.22 -2.35
CA LEU A 44 14.30 0.50 -2.88
C LEU A 44 14.08 0.20 -4.38
N PRO A 45 15.08 0.27 -5.27
CA PRO A 45 14.87 -0.04 -6.69
C PRO A 45 14.42 -1.48 -6.93
N LYS A 46 14.91 -2.44 -6.14
CA LYS A 46 14.47 -3.85 -6.22
C LYS A 46 13.02 -4.01 -5.78
N LEU A 47 12.62 -3.31 -4.71
CA LEU A 47 11.23 -3.33 -4.26
C LEU A 47 10.30 -2.73 -5.31
N GLU A 48 10.64 -1.55 -5.85
CA GLU A 48 9.89 -0.90 -6.94
C GLU A 48 9.75 -1.79 -8.18
N GLN A 49 10.86 -2.39 -8.64
CA GLN A 49 10.85 -3.28 -9.80
C GLN A 49 10.01 -4.54 -9.54
N SER A 50 10.15 -5.15 -8.35
CA SER A 50 9.38 -6.34 -8.00
C SER A 50 7.88 -6.05 -7.87
N LEU A 51 7.51 -4.87 -7.33
CA LEU A 51 6.14 -4.41 -7.23
C LEU A 51 5.56 -4.17 -8.63
N SER A 52 6.28 -3.46 -9.50
CA SER A 52 5.88 -3.26 -10.89
C SER A 52 5.61 -4.59 -11.61
N LEU A 53 6.50 -5.57 -11.44
CA LEU A 53 6.33 -6.90 -12.04
C LEU A 53 5.09 -7.61 -11.49
N VAL A 54 4.89 -7.62 -10.17
CA VAL A 54 3.76 -8.35 -9.58
C VAL A 54 2.42 -7.72 -9.95
N LEU A 55 2.36 -6.40 -10.13
CA LEU A 55 1.13 -5.70 -10.55
C LEU A 55 0.70 -6.06 -11.98
N THR A 56 1.61 -6.57 -12.83
CA THR A 56 1.23 -7.16 -14.13
C THR A 56 0.48 -8.49 -14.02
N HIS A 57 0.47 -9.11 -12.83
CA HIS A 57 -0.27 -10.33 -12.55
C HIS A 57 -1.49 -10.07 -11.65
N PHE A 58 -1.44 -9.02 -10.82
CA PHE A 58 -2.49 -8.63 -9.88
C PHE A 58 -3.10 -7.28 -10.25
N HIS A 59 -3.54 -7.15 -11.50
CA HIS A 59 -4.11 -5.91 -12.06
C HIS A 59 -5.18 -5.22 -11.19
N PRO A 60 -6.10 -5.93 -10.50
CA PRO A 60 -7.10 -5.24 -9.67
C PRO A 60 -6.49 -4.33 -8.58
N LEU A 61 -5.25 -4.60 -8.13
CA LEU A 61 -4.59 -3.79 -7.10
C LEU A 61 -4.22 -2.38 -7.57
N SER A 62 -4.00 -2.17 -8.87
CA SER A 62 -3.74 -0.82 -9.39
C SER A 62 -5.00 -0.03 -9.66
N GLY A 63 -6.18 -0.66 -9.59
CA GLY A 63 -7.44 -0.03 -9.94
C GLY A 63 -8.08 0.78 -8.82
N HIS A 64 -9.29 1.22 -9.10
CA HIS A 64 -10.14 2.00 -8.22
C HIS A 64 -11.38 1.18 -7.87
N VAL A 65 -11.66 1.04 -6.57
CA VAL A 65 -12.96 0.54 -6.10
C VAL A 65 -13.96 1.67 -6.31
N LYS A 66 -15.06 1.39 -7.02
CA LYS A 66 -16.15 2.32 -7.30
C LYS A 66 -17.46 1.81 -6.73
N TRP A 67 -18.23 2.70 -6.12
CA TRP A 67 -19.54 2.43 -5.53
C TRP A 67 -20.55 3.54 -5.87
N ASP A 68 -20.69 3.82 -7.17
CA ASP A 68 -21.62 4.84 -7.67
C ASP A 68 -23.05 4.58 -7.14
N PRO A 69 -23.67 5.54 -6.44
CA PRO A 69 -25.05 5.40 -5.96
C PRO A 69 -26.09 5.12 -7.06
N GLN A 70 -25.78 5.43 -8.33
CA GLN A 70 -26.63 5.19 -9.50
C GLN A 70 -26.36 3.83 -10.18
N ASP A 71 -25.22 3.19 -9.90
CA ASP A 71 -24.91 1.83 -10.36
C ASP A 71 -24.96 0.87 -9.17
N PRO A 72 -25.97 -0.01 -9.09
CA PRO A 72 -26.19 -0.84 -7.90
C PRO A 72 -25.07 -1.85 -7.64
N LYS A 73 -24.12 -2.06 -8.57
CA LYS A 73 -23.07 -3.05 -8.40
C LYS A 73 -21.68 -2.42 -8.33
N PRO A 74 -21.11 -2.27 -7.11
CA PRO A 74 -19.73 -1.86 -6.94
C PRO A 74 -18.75 -2.74 -7.73
N CYS A 75 -17.67 -2.14 -8.21
CA CYS A 75 -16.66 -2.81 -9.00
C CYS A 75 -15.27 -2.22 -8.78
N ILE A 76 -14.24 -2.98 -9.15
CA ILE A 76 -12.89 -2.45 -9.34
C ILE A 76 -12.75 -2.13 -10.83
N VAL A 77 -12.34 -0.89 -11.13
CA VAL A 77 -12.03 -0.44 -12.50
C VAL A 77 -10.55 -0.17 -12.61
N VAL A 78 -9.89 -0.79 -13.59
CA VAL A 78 -8.47 -0.59 -13.89
C VAL A 78 -8.32 -0.01 -15.29
N PHE A 79 -7.85 1.23 -15.38
CA PHE A 79 -7.48 1.88 -16.63
C PHE A 79 -6.03 1.57 -17.01
N PRO A 80 -5.66 1.64 -18.30
CA PRO A 80 -4.29 1.34 -18.75
C PRO A 80 -3.20 2.20 -18.10
N GLN A 81 -3.53 3.41 -17.69
CA GLN A 81 -2.62 4.37 -17.03
C GLN A 81 -2.63 4.27 -15.50
N ASP A 82 -3.46 3.40 -14.92
CA ASP A 82 -3.56 3.28 -13.48
C ASP A 82 -2.28 2.69 -12.89
N THR A 83 -1.91 3.19 -11.71
CA THR A 83 -0.71 2.82 -10.99
C THR A 83 -1.03 2.68 -9.50
N VAL A 84 -0.12 2.06 -8.76
CA VAL A 84 -0.21 1.99 -7.31
C VAL A 84 0.63 3.11 -6.70
N SER A 85 0.04 3.84 -5.74
CA SER A 85 0.78 4.83 -4.97
C SER A 85 1.81 4.13 -4.07
N LEU A 86 3.07 4.54 -4.21
CA LEU A 86 4.16 4.10 -3.35
C LEU A 86 4.78 5.32 -2.68
N THR A 87 4.66 5.39 -1.36
CA THR A 87 5.29 6.43 -0.54
C THR A 87 6.61 5.91 0.01
N VAL A 88 7.68 6.70 -0.11
CA VAL A 88 8.98 6.40 0.51
C VAL A 88 9.24 7.44 1.59
N ALA A 89 9.49 6.98 2.81
CA ALA A 89 9.71 7.82 3.97
C ALA A 89 10.93 7.36 4.77
N GLU A 90 11.44 8.25 5.61
CA GLU A 90 12.54 7.98 6.53
C GLU A 90 12.19 8.53 7.91
N ILE A 91 12.47 7.77 8.97
CA ILE A 91 12.27 8.18 10.36
C ILE A 91 13.57 8.00 11.13
N THR A 92 14.19 9.11 11.53
CA THR A 92 15.47 9.11 12.27
C THR A 92 15.30 8.92 13.77
N ASP A 93 14.21 9.43 14.34
CA ASP A 93 14.05 9.57 15.80
C ASP A 93 13.15 8.48 16.41
N ALA A 94 12.87 7.41 15.67
CA ALA A 94 12.07 6.29 16.15
C ALA A 94 12.94 5.08 16.53
N ASP A 95 12.51 4.40 17.60
CA ASP A 95 13.07 3.13 18.04
C ASP A 95 12.42 1.98 17.26
N PHE A 96 13.15 1.43 16.29
CA PHE A 96 12.69 0.30 15.47
C PHE A 96 12.32 -0.92 16.34
N SER A 97 13.07 -1.17 17.41
CA SER A 97 12.86 -2.33 18.28
C SER A 97 11.55 -2.21 19.08
N ARG A 98 11.17 -0.97 19.43
CA ARG A 98 9.89 -0.67 20.07
C ARG A 98 8.72 -0.93 19.12
N VAL A 99 8.76 -0.39 17.90
CA VAL A 99 7.63 -0.49 16.97
C VAL A 99 7.46 -1.88 16.35
N SER A 100 8.56 -2.64 16.21
CA SER A 100 8.57 -4.02 15.68
C SER A 100 8.44 -5.09 16.76
N GLY A 101 8.60 -4.75 18.03
CA GLY A 101 8.63 -5.68 19.15
C GLY A 101 7.28 -6.33 19.49
N LYS A 102 7.34 -7.33 20.38
CA LYS A 102 6.14 -8.01 20.93
C LYS A 102 5.53 -7.31 22.15
N GLY A 103 6.14 -6.20 22.59
CA GLY A 103 5.67 -5.43 23.73
C GLY A 103 4.35 -4.69 23.44
N LEU A 104 3.69 -4.24 24.51
CA LEU A 104 2.54 -3.36 24.41
C LEU A 104 2.97 -2.01 23.83
N ARG A 105 2.16 -1.48 22.92
CA ARG A 105 2.35 -0.17 22.30
C ARG A 105 1.00 0.42 21.90
N HIS A 106 0.94 1.73 21.75
CA HIS A 106 -0.28 2.36 21.28
C HIS A 106 -0.45 2.07 19.79
N GLN A 107 -1.68 1.76 19.33
CA GLN A 107 -1.93 1.47 17.90
C GLN A 107 -1.48 2.62 17.00
N THR A 108 -1.58 3.86 17.50
CA THR A 108 -1.20 5.05 16.75
C THR A 108 0.29 5.15 16.43
N GLU A 109 1.13 4.36 17.09
CA GLU A 109 2.56 4.28 16.75
C GLU A 109 2.79 3.63 15.37
N LEU A 110 1.80 2.91 14.82
CA LEU A 110 1.86 2.30 13.49
C LEU A 110 1.22 3.15 12.39
N HIS A 111 0.39 4.15 12.73
CA HIS A 111 -0.27 5.00 11.73
C HIS A 111 0.72 5.69 10.78
N PRO A 112 1.86 6.24 11.23
CA PRO A 112 2.81 6.87 10.33
C PRO A 112 3.54 5.91 9.39
N LEU A 113 3.37 4.58 9.57
CA LEU A 113 4.09 3.54 8.83
C LEU A 113 3.26 2.90 7.72
N VAL A 114 2.01 3.34 7.54
CA VAL A 114 1.10 2.87 6.49
C VAL A 114 0.67 4.04 5.63
N SER A 115 0.54 3.81 4.33
CA SER A 115 0.00 4.84 3.43
C SER A 115 -1.48 5.02 3.70
N GLU A 116 -1.94 6.26 3.72
CA GLU A 116 -3.37 6.50 3.53
C GLU A 116 -3.76 6.12 2.10
N LEU A 117 -4.91 5.46 1.93
CA LEU A 117 -5.44 5.15 0.61
C LEU A 117 -5.91 6.45 -0.05
N PRO A 118 -5.44 6.77 -1.27
CA PRO A 118 -5.95 7.93 -2.00
C PRO A 118 -7.45 7.77 -2.28
N VAL A 119 -8.24 8.73 -1.79
CA VAL A 119 -9.68 8.86 -2.07
C VAL A 119 -9.83 9.93 -3.15
N PHE A 120 -10.34 9.54 -4.32
CA PHE A 120 -10.44 10.44 -5.47
C PHE A 120 -11.78 11.18 -5.53
N SER A 121 -12.84 10.59 -4.97
CA SER A 121 -14.19 11.15 -4.92
C SER A 121 -15.02 10.51 -3.81
N SER A 122 -16.26 10.96 -3.60
CA SER A 122 -17.17 10.37 -2.61
C SER A 122 -17.57 8.91 -2.90
N ASP A 123 -17.34 8.45 -4.14
CA ASP A 123 -17.78 7.17 -4.69
C ASP A 123 -16.62 6.32 -5.26
N SER A 124 -15.36 6.72 -5.02
CA SER A 124 -14.19 6.01 -5.54
C SER A 124 -12.96 6.15 -4.63
N ALA A 125 -12.25 5.03 -4.44
CA ALA A 125 -10.94 4.99 -3.78
C ALA A 125 -9.97 4.05 -4.49
N SER A 126 -8.66 4.27 -4.32
CA SER A 126 -7.64 3.32 -4.77
C SER A 126 -7.86 1.96 -4.12
N ALA A 127 -7.69 0.88 -4.87
CA ALA A 127 -7.76 -0.47 -4.31
C ALA A 127 -6.57 -0.79 -3.39
N PHE A 128 -5.42 -0.14 -3.61
CA PHE A 128 -4.19 -0.42 -2.88
C PHE A 128 -3.22 0.78 -2.87
N ALA A 129 -2.47 0.93 -1.78
CA ALA A 129 -1.32 1.84 -1.67
C ALA A 129 -0.26 1.19 -0.77
N LEU A 130 1.01 1.57 -0.96
CA LEU A 130 2.09 1.10 -0.09
C LEU A 130 2.92 2.26 0.45
N GLN A 131 3.53 2.02 1.60
CA GLN A 131 4.58 2.86 2.12
C GLN A 131 5.81 2.03 2.46
N ILE A 132 7.00 2.48 2.07
CA ILE A 132 8.28 1.94 2.55
C ILE A 132 8.89 2.99 3.47
N THR A 133 9.18 2.60 4.71
CA THR A 133 9.77 3.51 5.71
C THR A 133 11.11 3.00 6.18
N LEU A 134 12.16 3.77 5.94
CA LEU A 134 13.52 3.50 6.41
C LEU A 134 13.69 3.97 7.86
N PHE A 135 14.33 3.14 8.68
CA PHE A 135 14.84 3.47 10.01
C PHE A 135 16.38 3.36 9.94
N PRO A 136 17.10 4.47 9.75
CA PRO A 136 18.53 4.45 9.48
C PRO A 136 19.31 3.61 10.50
N LYS A 137 20.17 2.70 10.00
CA LYS A 137 21.00 1.76 10.79
C LYS A 137 20.23 0.75 11.65
N GLN A 138 18.91 0.69 11.54
CA GLN A 138 18.06 -0.22 12.33
C GLN A 138 17.30 -1.22 11.45
N GLY A 139 16.72 -0.76 10.35
CA GLY A 139 15.88 -1.56 9.48
C GLY A 139 15.00 -0.73 8.56
N PHE A 140 14.02 -1.36 7.93
CA PHE A 140 12.93 -0.69 7.24
C PHE A 140 11.62 -1.45 7.46
N CYS A 141 10.49 -0.83 7.16
CA CYS A 141 9.22 -1.52 7.10
C CYS A 141 8.49 -1.26 5.77
N VAL A 142 7.57 -2.15 5.45
CA VAL A 142 6.62 -2.00 4.36
C VAL A 142 5.23 -1.97 4.97
N GLY A 143 4.55 -0.84 4.84
CA GLY A 143 3.14 -0.63 5.13
C GLY A 143 2.29 -0.89 3.90
N LEU A 144 1.25 -1.70 4.08
CA LEU A 144 0.21 -2.04 3.11
C LEU A 144 -1.14 -1.53 3.61
#